data_AF-A0A3L7Y1A0-F1
#
_entry.id   AF-A0A3L7Y1A0-F1
#
_cell.length_a   1.000
_cell.length_b   1.000
_cell.length_c   1.000
_cell.angle_alpha   90.00
_cell.angle_beta   90.00
_cell.angle_gamma   90.00
#
_symmetry.space_group_name_H-M   'P 1'
#
loop_
_entity.id
_entity.type
_entity.pdbx_description
1 polymer ?
#
loop_
_entity_poly.entity_id
_entity_poly.type
_entity_poly.pdbx_seq_one_letter_code
_entity_poly.pdbx_strand_id
1 'polypeptide(L)'
;MGRLILSGGGFGVRVSAWPEALDWLAASPAPISIASLASHDERQADALVRLLADRGCEATLFSAGDSDLTNGTIFLCGGDATLLASDSERAALLRRWIAEPSLTVIADSASAMALGRRAASCTCGGHAIRTVAGLAALGAWSILAHADGPDDARIAALRDPDVAGGGEQLALQTGEAVEVLGLPDAVRFERLDWSAR
;
A
#
# COMPACT_ATOMS: atom_id res chain seq x y z
N MET A 1 -2.88 -10.20 -14.22
CA MET A 1 -2.54 -9.61 -12.92
C MET A 1 -3.17 -8.24 -12.86
N GLY A 2 -3.68 -7.87 -11.69
CA GLY A 2 -4.33 -6.58 -11.49
C GLY A 2 -3.33 -5.43 -11.53
N ARG A 3 -3.85 -4.21 -11.61
CA ARG A 3 -3.05 -2.99 -11.48
C ARG A 3 -2.66 -2.82 -10.02
N LEU A 4 -1.38 -2.61 -9.71
CA LEU A 4 -0.89 -2.41 -8.34
C LEU A 4 -0.26 -1.03 -8.22
N ILE A 5 -0.74 -0.24 -7.26
CA ILE A 5 -0.24 1.09 -6.92
C ILE A 5 0.27 1.06 -5.49
N LEU A 6 1.46 1.61 -5.26
CA LEU A 6 2.05 1.77 -3.93
C LEU A 6 2.11 3.25 -3.59
N SER A 7 1.67 3.62 -2.40
CA SER A 7 1.73 4.99 -1.89
C SER A 7 2.64 5.07 -0.66
N GLY A 8 3.44 6.14 -0.60
CA GLY A 8 4.25 6.47 0.58
C GLY A 8 3.43 6.92 1.79
N GLY A 9 2.10 6.93 1.70
CA GLY A 9 1.18 7.19 2.79
C GLY A 9 0.53 8.58 2.74
N GLY A 10 -0.45 8.79 3.61
CA GLY A 10 -1.14 10.08 3.77
C GLY A 10 -2.50 10.13 3.08
N PHE A 11 -2.78 9.18 2.20
CA PHE A 11 -3.97 9.14 1.34
C PHE A 11 -5.29 8.94 2.13
N GLY A 12 -5.24 8.41 3.37
CA GLY A 12 -6.43 8.28 4.24
C GLY A 12 -6.47 9.16 5.49
N VAL A 13 -5.32 9.58 6.05
CA VAL A 13 -5.27 10.33 7.33
C VAL A 13 -4.96 11.82 7.12
N ARG A 14 -4.17 12.14 6.09
CA ARG A 14 -3.77 13.52 5.76
C ARG A 14 -4.31 13.93 4.40
N VAL A 15 -5.42 13.34 3.97
CA VAL A 15 -5.95 13.57 2.62
C VAL A 15 -6.33 15.03 2.37
N SER A 16 -6.64 15.80 3.42
CA SER A 16 -6.84 17.25 3.32
C SER A 16 -5.57 18.01 2.90
N ALA A 17 -4.39 17.42 3.09
CA ALA A 17 -3.11 17.94 2.59
C ALA A 17 -2.80 17.48 1.15
N TRP A 18 -3.61 16.60 0.56
CA TRP A 18 -3.48 16.15 -0.82
C TRP A 18 -4.86 15.84 -1.44
N PRO A 19 -5.70 16.86 -1.68
CA PRO A 19 -7.05 16.67 -2.20
C PRO A 19 -7.08 15.98 -3.56
N GLU A 20 -6.06 16.18 -4.40
CA GLU A 20 -5.97 15.61 -5.75
C GLU A 20 -5.90 14.08 -5.73
N ALA A 21 -5.27 13.51 -4.70
CA ALA A 21 -5.20 12.06 -4.52
C ALA A 21 -6.62 11.49 -4.29
N LEU A 22 -7.40 12.15 -3.44
CA LEU A 22 -8.77 11.73 -3.17
C LEU A 22 -9.69 11.93 -4.37
N ASP A 23 -9.52 13.03 -5.10
CA ASP A 23 -10.26 13.27 -6.34
C ASP A 23 -9.92 12.19 -7.39
N TRP A 24 -8.65 11.81 -7.47
CA TRP A 24 -8.20 10.71 -8.34
C TRP A 24 -8.84 9.37 -7.95
N LEU A 25 -8.93 9.05 -6.66
CA LEU A 25 -9.59 7.82 -6.20
C LEU A 25 -11.10 7.89 -6.44
N ALA A 26 -11.76 9.00 -6.10
CA ALA A 26 -13.18 9.22 -6.31
C ALA A 26 -13.59 9.15 -7.79
N ALA A 27 -12.68 9.51 -8.69
CA ALA A 27 -12.87 9.39 -10.13
C ALA A 27 -12.69 7.95 -10.65
N SER A 28 -12.45 6.95 -9.80
CA SER A 28 -12.31 5.56 -10.25
C SER A 28 -13.55 5.13 -11.05
N PRO A 29 -13.39 4.56 -12.26
CA PRO A 29 -14.52 4.14 -13.09
C PRO A 29 -15.18 2.85 -12.58
N ALA A 30 -14.63 2.25 -11.52
CA ALA A 30 -15.08 0.97 -10.98
C ALA A 30 -15.43 1.09 -9.49
N PRO A 31 -16.25 0.17 -8.94
CA PRO A 31 -16.60 0.18 -7.52
C PRO A 31 -15.34 0.21 -6.63
N ILE A 32 -15.42 0.94 -5.53
CA ILE A 32 -14.30 1.11 -4.60
C ILE A 32 -14.61 0.35 -3.31
N SER A 33 -13.68 -0.49 -2.89
CA SER A 33 -13.69 -1.12 -1.58
C SER A 33 -12.48 -0.67 -0.77
N ILE A 34 -12.67 -0.42 0.53
CA ILE A 34 -11.66 0.05 1.46
C ILE A 34 -11.41 -1.04 2.51
N ALA A 35 -10.16 -1.47 2.68
CA ALA A 35 -9.80 -2.54 3.61
C ALA A 35 -8.66 -2.13 4.55
N SER A 36 -8.75 -2.53 5.82
CA SER A 36 -7.75 -2.26 6.86
C SER A 36 -6.88 -3.48 7.17
N LEU A 37 -6.26 -4.11 6.17
CA LEU A 37 -5.48 -5.34 6.39
C LEU A 37 -4.23 -5.13 7.26
N ALA A 38 -3.64 -3.94 7.28
CA ALA A 38 -2.51 -3.63 8.14
C ALA A 38 -2.91 -3.19 9.56
N SER A 39 -4.19 -3.20 9.92
CA SER A 39 -4.68 -2.67 11.20
C SER A 39 -5.76 -3.57 11.82
N HIS A 40 -5.96 -3.47 13.12
CA HIS A 40 -7.16 -3.99 13.80
C HIS A 40 -8.24 -2.91 13.97
N ASP A 41 -7.90 -1.68 13.61
CA ASP A 41 -8.72 -0.49 13.74
C ASP A 41 -9.17 -0.01 12.36
N GLU A 42 -10.47 0.08 12.18
CA GLU A 42 -11.11 0.46 10.91
C GLU A 42 -11.39 1.96 10.79
N ARG A 43 -11.08 2.77 11.83
CA ARG A 43 -11.38 4.22 11.83
C ARG A 43 -10.80 4.96 10.62
N GLN A 44 -9.63 4.56 10.12
CA GLN A 44 -9.06 5.14 8.91
C GLN A 44 -9.88 4.78 7.67
N ALA A 45 -10.33 3.54 7.55
CA ALA A 45 -11.16 3.10 6.44
C ALA A 45 -12.53 3.78 6.48
N ASP A 46 -13.16 3.84 7.65
CA ASP A 46 -14.41 4.58 7.89
C ASP A 46 -14.29 6.05 7.47
N ALA A 47 -13.21 6.71 7.88
CA ALA A 47 -12.96 8.10 7.53
C ALA A 47 -12.83 8.29 6.02
N LEU A 48 -12.09 7.40 5.34
CA LEU A 48 -11.92 7.46 3.89
C LEU A 48 -13.24 7.23 3.15
N VAL A 49 -14.10 6.31 3.60
CA VAL A 49 -15.43 6.12 3.02
C VAL A 49 -16.26 7.40 3.11
N ARG A 50 -16.26 8.09 4.26
CA ARG A 50 -16.98 9.37 4.41
C ARG A 50 -16.43 10.44 3.48
N LEU A 51 -15.11 10.53 3.37
CA LEU A 51 -14.43 11.50 2.52
C LEU A 51 -14.69 11.29 1.03
N LEU A 52 -14.89 10.04 0.60
CA LEU A 52 -15.32 9.69 -0.76
C LEU A 52 -16.81 10.00 -0.96
N ALA A 53 -17.66 9.72 0.02
CA ALA A 53 -19.08 10.05 -0.02
C ALA A 53 -19.31 11.57 -0.15
N ASP A 54 -18.50 12.39 0.53
CA ASP A 54 -18.53 13.86 0.40
C ASP A 54 -18.18 14.34 -1.02
N ARG A 55 -17.58 13.48 -1.86
CA ARG A 55 -17.29 13.70 -3.29
C ARG A 55 -18.31 13.05 -4.23
N GLY A 56 -19.40 12.50 -3.68
CA GLY A 56 -20.40 11.76 -4.45
C GLY A 56 -19.91 10.40 -4.95
N CYS A 57 -18.86 9.85 -4.32
CA CYS A 57 -18.32 8.53 -4.64
C CYS A 57 -18.63 7.55 -3.51
N GLU A 58 -19.49 6.57 -3.79
CA GLU A 58 -19.82 5.50 -2.85
C GLU A 58 -18.69 4.47 -2.80
N ALA A 59 -18.16 4.22 -1.60
CA ALA A 59 -17.16 3.21 -1.34
C ALA A 59 -17.62 2.27 -0.22
N THR A 60 -17.30 0.98 -0.34
CA THR A 60 -17.68 -0.04 0.64
C THR A 60 -16.52 -0.38 1.57
N LEU A 61 -16.79 -0.56 2.86
CA LEU A 61 -15.82 -1.19 3.75
C LEU A 61 -15.79 -2.68 3.46
N PHE A 62 -14.60 -3.24 3.32
CA PHE A 62 -14.39 -4.67 3.27
C PHE A 62 -14.08 -5.19 4.68
N SER A 63 -14.88 -6.14 5.14
CA SER A 63 -14.70 -6.81 6.43
C SER A 63 -14.18 -8.23 6.25
N ALA A 64 -13.42 -8.71 7.24
CA ALA A 64 -12.96 -10.10 7.27
C ALA A 64 -14.19 -11.03 7.38
N GLY A 65 -14.52 -11.71 6.28
CA GLY A 65 -15.71 -12.56 6.16
C GLY A 65 -16.55 -12.26 4.92
N ASP A 66 -16.32 -11.12 4.26
CA ASP A 66 -16.94 -10.82 2.97
C ASP A 66 -16.48 -11.79 1.88
N SER A 67 -17.31 -11.95 0.85
CA SER A 67 -16.93 -12.67 -0.35
C SER A 67 -15.73 -11.99 -1.00
N ASP A 68 -14.80 -12.80 -1.52
CA ASP A 68 -13.60 -12.27 -2.15
C ASP A 68 -13.95 -11.33 -3.32
N LEU A 69 -13.21 -10.23 -3.41
CA LEU A 69 -13.42 -9.23 -4.46
C LEU A 69 -12.78 -9.72 -5.76
N THR A 70 -13.54 -9.62 -6.85
CA THR A 70 -13.15 -10.16 -8.17
C THR A 70 -13.22 -9.12 -9.29
N ASN A 71 -13.45 -7.84 -8.95
CA ASN A 71 -13.35 -6.69 -9.84
C ASN A 71 -13.41 -5.39 -9.01
N GLY A 72 -12.96 -4.28 -9.59
CA GLY A 72 -13.04 -2.97 -8.96
C GLY A 72 -11.70 -2.42 -8.47
N THR A 73 -11.77 -1.40 -7.62
CA THR A 73 -10.62 -0.80 -6.95
C THR A 73 -10.64 -1.16 -5.47
N ILE A 74 -9.53 -1.66 -4.95
CA ILE A 74 -9.34 -1.93 -3.53
C ILE A 74 -8.29 -0.98 -2.99
N PHE A 75 -8.69 -0.14 -2.05
CA PHE A 75 -7.77 0.69 -1.29
C PHE A 75 -7.42 0.01 0.04
N LEU A 76 -6.14 -0.25 0.27
CA LEU A 76 -5.62 -0.83 1.50
C LEU A 76 -5.06 0.28 2.38
N CYS A 77 -5.68 0.48 3.54
CA CYS A 77 -5.24 1.48 4.50
C CYS A 77 -3.84 1.18 5.08
N GLY A 78 -3.25 2.20 5.69
CA GLY A 78 -2.03 2.06 6.48
C GLY A 78 -2.26 1.29 7.79
N GLY A 79 -1.23 1.25 8.63
CA GLY A 79 -1.24 0.50 9.88
C GLY A 79 0.15 -0.03 10.25
N ASP A 80 0.22 -1.31 10.60
CA ASP A 80 1.43 -2.05 10.92
C ASP A 80 1.74 -3.08 9.81
N ALA A 81 2.80 -2.82 9.05
CA ALA A 81 3.23 -3.72 7.97
C ALA A 81 3.73 -5.06 8.49
N THR A 82 4.27 -5.08 9.72
CA THR A 82 4.80 -6.30 10.34
C THR A 82 3.67 -7.22 10.79
N LEU A 83 2.52 -6.64 11.19
CA LEU A 83 1.29 -7.37 11.45
C LEU A 83 0.78 -8.01 10.15
N LEU A 84 0.63 -7.23 9.09
CA LEU A 84 0.13 -7.74 7.80
C LEU A 84 1.03 -8.85 7.23
N ALA A 85 2.35 -8.68 7.32
CA ALA A 85 3.31 -9.67 6.85
C ALA A 85 3.31 -10.98 7.67
N SER A 86 2.94 -10.90 8.95
CA SER A 86 2.96 -12.06 9.88
C SER A 86 1.62 -12.79 9.97
N ASP A 87 0.52 -12.20 9.48
CA ASP A 87 -0.81 -12.82 9.46
C ASP A 87 -1.03 -13.55 8.14
N SER A 88 -1.05 -14.89 8.19
CA SER A 88 -1.15 -15.73 6.99
C SER A 88 -2.46 -15.55 6.22
N GLU A 89 -3.56 -15.26 6.90
CA GLU A 89 -4.87 -15.12 6.26
C GLU A 89 -4.96 -13.79 5.50
N ARG A 90 -4.54 -12.69 6.13
CA ARG A 90 -4.47 -11.37 5.50
C ARG A 90 -3.47 -11.34 4.34
N ALA A 91 -2.32 -11.97 4.54
CA ALA A 91 -1.29 -12.14 3.51
C ALA A 91 -1.82 -12.92 2.29
N ALA A 92 -2.54 -14.03 2.53
CA ALA A 92 -3.12 -14.84 1.47
C ALA A 92 -4.20 -14.07 0.70
N LEU A 93 -5.05 -13.31 1.39
CA LEU A 93 -6.06 -12.45 0.76
C LEU A 93 -5.42 -11.40 -0.14
N LEU A 94 -4.44 -10.66 0.36
CA LEU A 94 -3.75 -9.63 -0.42
C LEU A 94 -3.05 -10.20 -1.67
N ARG A 95 -2.42 -11.38 -1.55
CA ARG A 95 -1.81 -12.05 -2.71
C ARG A 95 -2.84 -12.41 -3.78
N ARG A 96 -4.05 -12.84 -3.39
CA ARG A 96 -5.13 -13.12 -4.35
C ARG A 96 -5.60 -11.85 -5.05
N TRP A 97 -5.79 -10.76 -4.31
CA TRP A 97 -6.20 -9.47 -4.91
C TRP A 97 -5.19 -8.92 -5.91
N ILE A 98 -3.89 -9.05 -5.63
CA ILE A 98 -2.85 -8.61 -6.57
C ILE A 98 -2.82 -9.50 -7.83
N ALA A 99 -3.07 -10.80 -7.66
CA ALA A 99 -3.10 -11.74 -8.78
C ALA A 99 -4.30 -11.52 -9.71
N GLU A 100 -5.44 -11.06 -9.18
CA GLU A 100 -6.71 -10.89 -9.90
C GLU A 100 -6.63 -9.81 -11.00
N PRO A 101 -6.72 -10.17 -12.30
CA PRO A 101 -6.57 -9.23 -13.41
C PRO A 101 -7.54 -8.05 -13.46
N SER A 102 -8.74 -8.21 -12.92
CA SER A 102 -9.80 -7.20 -12.95
C SER A 102 -9.73 -6.20 -11.78
N LEU A 103 -8.80 -6.39 -10.85
CA LEU A 103 -8.62 -5.53 -9.68
C LEU A 103 -7.56 -4.46 -9.91
N THR A 104 -7.84 -3.26 -9.40
CA THR A 104 -6.82 -2.25 -9.09
C THR A 104 -6.60 -2.25 -7.58
N VAL A 105 -5.40 -2.63 -7.12
CA VAL A 105 -5.03 -2.62 -5.71
C VAL A 105 -4.17 -1.38 -5.43
N ILE A 106 -4.57 -0.58 -4.47
CA ILE A 106 -3.83 0.59 -3.99
C ILE A 106 -3.37 0.30 -2.57
N ALA A 107 -2.08 0.07 -2.39
CA ALA A 107 -1.48 -0.20 -1.09
C ALA A 107 -0.92 1.10 -0.48
N ASP A 108 -1.54 1.61 0.59
CA ASP A 108 -1.08 2.82 1.27
C ASP A 108 -0.14 2.50 2.43
N SER A 109 0.98 3.21 2.51
CA SER A 109 1.90 3.19 3.66
C SER A 109 2.31 1.77 4.08
N ALA A 110 1.87 1.31 5.25
CA ALA A 110 2.17 -0.01 5.80
C ALA A 110 1.76 -1.16 4.88
N SER A 111 0.66 -1.03 4.16
CA SER A 111 0.24 -2.04 3.19
C SER A 111 1.24 -2.16 2.04
N ALA A 112 1.82 -1.04 1.57
CA ALA A 112 2.89 -1.05 0.57
C ALA A 112 4.18 -1.66 1.11
N MET A 113 4.56 -1.31 2.34
CA MET A 113 5.76 -1.86 2.99
C MET A 113 5.65 -3.39 3.18
N ALA A 114 4.46 -3.90 3.52
CA ALA A 114 4.24 -5.34 3.71
C ALA A 114 4.48 -6.16 2.43
N LEU A 115 4.19 -5.58 1.26
CA LEU A 115 4.37 -6.25 -0.04
C LEU A 115 5.84 -6.49 -0.41
N GLY A 116 6.74 -5.71 0.18
CA GLY A 116 8.16 -5.85 -0.02
C GLY A 116 8.70 -7.20 0.45
N ARG A 117 9.96 -7.46 0.11
CA ARG A 117 10.73 -8.59 0.64
C ARG A 117 10.98 -8.46 2.14
N ARG A 118 11.17 -7.23 2.62
CA ARG A 118 11.22 -6.87 4.04
C ARG A 118 10.09 -5.90 4.35
N ALA A 119 9.42 -6.12 5.47
CA ALA A 119 8.39 -5.22 5.99
C ALA A 119 8.92 -4.47 7.22
N ALA A 120 8.60 -3.19 7.35
CA ALA A 120 9.03 -2.31 8.44
C ALA A 120 7.87 -1.87 9.33
N SER A 121 8.11 -1.76 10.63
CA SER A 121 7.19 -1.11 11.58
C SER A 121 7.02 0.39 11.26
N CYS A 122 5.98 1.05 11.80
CA CYS A 122 5.71 2.47 11.50
C CYS A 122 6.96 3.34 11.64
N THR A 123 7.20 4.14 10.62
CA THR A 123 8.35 5.03 10.47
C THR A 123 8.05 6.43 11.04
N CYS A 124 6.81 6.67 11.43
CA CYS A 124 6.22 7.95 11.78
C CYS A 124 6.58 8.53 13.17
N GLY A 125 7.29 7.78 14.03
CA GLY A 125 7.47 8.12 15.47
C GLY A 125 8.91 8.37 15.92
N GLY A 126 9.90 8.38 15.03
CA GLY A 126 11.31 8.55 15.38
C GLY A 126 11.94 7.38 16.16
N HIS A 127 11.21 6.28 16.35
CA HIS A 127 11.73 5.05 16.92
C HIS A 127 12.54 4.26 15.89
N ALA A 128 13.47 3.44 16.37
CA ALA A 128 14.20 2.52 15.50
C ALA A 128 13.21 1.60 14.77
N ILE A 129 13.41 1.45 13.46
CA ILE A 129 12.57 0.58 12.66
C ILE A 129 12.89 -0.88 13.01
N ARG A 130 11.83 -1.66 13.30
CA ARG A 130 11.89 -3.11 13.34
C ARG A 130 11.53 -3.66 11.97
N THR A 131 12.33 -4.58 11.44
CA THR A 131 12.01 -5.26 10.18
C THR A 131 11.77 -6.76 10.36
N VAL A 132 10.85 -7.29 9.58
CA VAL A 132 10.53 -8.71 9.47
C VAL A 132 10.56 -9.15 8.00
N ALA A 133 10.47 -10.45 7.75
CA ALA A 133 10.21 -10.94 6.39
C ALA A 133 8.86 -10.38 5.92
N GLY A 134 8.86 -9.73 4.76
CA GLY A 134 7.65 -9.24 4.12
C GLY A 134 6.99 -10.34 3.27
N LEU A 135 6.00 -9.95 2.48
CA LEU A 135 5.27 -10.87 1.61
C LEU A 135 6.07 -11.31 0.38
N ALA A 136 7.16 -10.61 0.07
CA ALA A 136 7.99 -10.79 -1.11
C ALA A 136 7.20 -10.76 -2.44
N ALA A 137 6.09 -10.01 -2.44
CA ALA A 137 5.23 -9.86 -3.61
C ALA A 137 5.89 -9.00 -4.70
N LEU A 138 6.89 -8.18 -4.35
CA LEU A 138 7.61 -7.28 -5.25
C LEU A 138 8.97 -7.84 -5.71
N GLY A 139 9.18 -9.15 -5.64
CA GLY A 139 10.44 -9.78 -6.04
C GLY A 139 11.60 -9.41 -5.10
N ALA A 140 12.60 -8.69 -5.60
CA ALA A 140 13.78 -8.28 -4.83
C ALA A 140 13.56 -6.98 -4.01
N TRP A 141 12.45 -6.28 -4.23
CA TRP A 141 12.23 -4.94 -3.71
C TRP A 141 11.62 -4.92 -2.31
N SER A 142 12.07 -3.98 -1.49
CA SER A 142 11.44 -3.56 -0.22
C SER A 142 11.07 -2.08 -0.27
N ILE A 143 9.97 -1.70 0.36
CA ILE A 143 9.44 -0.33 0.30
C ILE A 143 9.58 0.34 1.67
N LEU A 144 10.07 1.57 1.69
CA LEU A 144 10.04 2.47 2.83
C LEU A 144 8.99 3.55 2.59
N ALA A 145 7.86 3.49 3.28
CA ALA A 145 6.87 4.56 3.25
C ALA A 145 7.17 5.66 4.28
N HIS A 146 6.61 6.84 4.05
CA HIS A 146 6.89 8.08 4.79
C HIS A 146 8.38 8.41 4.88
N ALA A 147 9.12 8.15 3.80
CA ALA A 147 10.52 8.54 3.70
C ALA A 147 10.65 10.07 3.70
N ASP A 148 11.77 10.57 4.21
CA ASP A 148 12.13 12.00 4.12
C ASP A 148 12.67 12.35 2.72
N GLY A 149 13.00 11.34 1.92
CA GLY A 149 13.55 11.44 0.58
C GLY A 149 14.17 10.11 0.11
N PRO A 150 14.78 10.06 -1.09
CA PRO A 150 15.41 8.85 -1.61
C PRO A 150 16.59 8.35 -0.75
N ASP A 151 17.30 9.27 -0.10
CA ASP A 151 18.49 9.00 0.72
C ASP A 151 18.17 8.79 2.22
N ASP A 152 16.90 8.51 2.55
CA ASP A 152 16.48 8.29 3.94
C ASP A 152 17.27 7.15 4.58
N ALA A 153 18.03 7.44 5.64
CA ALA A 153 18.92 6.49 6.30
C ALA A 153 18.20 5.22 6.78
N ARG A 154 16.89 5.31 7.06
CA ARG A 154 16.04 4.20 7.48
C ARG A 154 15.93 3.11 6.42
N ILE A 155 16.13 3.43 5.15
CA ILE A 155 16.01 2.49 4.03
C ILE A 155 17.01 1.33 4.17
N ALA A 156 18.16 1.56 4.81
CA ALA A 156 19.18 0.55 5.02
C ALA A 156 18.70 -0.61 5.92
N ALA A 157 17.72 -0.37 6.81
CA ALA A 157 17.15 -1.41 7.67
C ALA A 157 16.31 -2.44 6.90
N LEU A 158 15.88 -2.10 5.68
CA LEU A 158 15.11 -2.97 4.78
C LEU A 158 15.98 -3.87 3.91
N ARG A 159 17.31 -3.84 4.07
CA ARG A 159 18.20 -4.80 3.42
C ARG A 159 17.88 -6.21 3.91
N ASP A 160 17.68 -7.12 2.97
CA ASP A 160 17.47 -8.53 3.26
C ASP A 160 18.83 -9.22 3.52
N PRO A 161 19.11 -9.70 4.75
CA PRO A 161 20.37 -10.38 5.04
C PRO A 161 20.57 -11.68 4.24
N ASP A 162 19.49 -12.27 3.73
CA ASP A 162 19.53 -13.55 3.00
C ASP A 162 19.79 -13.36 1.48
N VAL A 163 19.91 -12.11 1.02
CA VAL A 163 20.17 -11.77 -0.39
C VAL A 163 21.52 -11.08 -0.51
N ALA A 164 22.38 -11.58 -1.42
CA ALA A 164 23.64 -10.92 -1.74
C ALA A 164 23.39 -9.47 -2.20
N GLY A 165 24.01 -8.50 -1.50
CA GLY A 165 23.78 -7.07 -1.75
C GLY A 165 22.58 -6.47 -1.03
N GLY A 166 21.77 -7.26 -0.31
CA GLY A 166 20.65 -6.76 0.51
C GLY A 166 19.31 -6.62 -0.22
N GLY A 167 19.23 -6.96 -1.50
CA GLY A 167 18.04 -6.70 -2.34
C GLY A 167 17.94 -5.23 -2.75
N GLU A 168 16.84 -4.89 -3.41
CA GLU A 168 16.56 -3.51 -3.88
C GLU A 168 15.64 -2.79 -2.89
N GLN A 169 15.75 -1.46 -2.79
CA GLN A 169 14.89 -0.66 -1.91
C GLN A 169 14.34 0.57 -2.61
N LEU A 170 13.09 0.90 -2.32
CA LEU A 170 12.45 2.14 -2.78
C LEU A 170 11.92 2.93 -1.58
N ALA A 171 12.35 4.18 -1.47
CA ALA A 171 11.78 5.15 -0.55
C ALA A 171 10.66 5.93 -1.24
N LEU A 172 9.50 6.00 -0.58
CA LEU A 172 8.34 6.78 -1.01
C LEU A 172 8.02 7.81 0.07
N GLN A 173 8.05 9.08 -0.30
CA GLN A 173 7.65 10.16 0.59
C GLN A 173 6.13 10.16 0.78
N THR A 174 5.66 10.88 1.80
CA THR A 174 4.22 11.04 2.01
C THR A 174 3.57 11.65 0.77
N GLY A 175 2.59 10.91 0.25
CA GLY A 175 1.79 11.20 -0.93
C GLY A 175 2.47 11.02 -2.28
N GLU A 176 3.74 10.63 -2.33
CA GLU A 176 4.27 10.01 -3.55
C GLU A 176 3.60 8.66 -3.78
N ALA A 177 3.39 8.33 -5.05
CA ALA A 177 2.95 7.00 -5.45
C ALA A 177 3.59 6.54 -6.74
N VAL A 178 3.60 5.22 -6.88
CA VAL A 178 4.12 4.53 -8.05
C VAL A 178 3.18 3.42 -8.47
N GLU A 179 3.05 3.20 -9.77
CA GLU A 179 2.49 1.99 -10.33
C GLU A 179 3.59 0.93 -10.47
N VAL A 180 3.27 -0.30 -10.08
CA VAL A 180 4.17 -1.44 -10.17
C VAL A 180 3.94 -2.15 -11.51
N LEU A 181 5.00 -2.29 -12.29
CA LEU A 181 4.98 -2.95 -13.59
C LEU A 181 5.90 -4.17 -13.59
N GLY A 182 5.60 -5.14 -14.46
CA GLY A 182 6.51 -6.25 -14.76
C GLY A 182 6.60 -7.34 -13.70
N LEU A 183 5.67 -7.38 -12.74
CA LEU A 183 5.57 -8.50 -11.80
C LEU A 183 5.27 -9.85 -12.50
N PRO A 184 5.78 -10.98 -11.96
CA PRO A 184 6.70 -11.07 -10.82
C PRO A 184 8.18 -10.89 -11.21
N ASP A 185 8.51 -10.87 -12.49
CA ASP A 185 9.87 -11.14 -12.99
C ASP A 185 10.78 -9.90 -13.12
N ALA A 186 10.23 -8.79 -13.61
CA ALA A 186 10.97 -7.58 -13.97
C ALA A 186 10.33 -6.34 -13.35
N VAL A 187 10.23 -6.35 -12.03
CA VAL A 187 9.59 -5.28 -11.25
C VAL A 187 10.26 -3.94 -11.50
N ARG A 188 9.47 -2.98 -11.96
CA ARG A 188 9.84 -1.57 -12.10
C ARG A 188 8.70 -0.68 -11.62
N PHE A 189 9.04 0.57 -11.33
CA PHE A 189 8.09 1.55 -10.80
C PHE A 189 7.97 2.72 -11.76
N GLU A 190 6.73 3.08 -12.07
CA GLU A 190 6.41 4.30 -12.80
C GLU A 190 5.75 5.28 -11.85
N ARG A 191 6.26 6.53 -11.81
CA ARG A 191 5.70 7.55 -10.92
C ARG A 191 4.27 7.85 -11.33
N LEU A 192 3.36 7.79 -10.36
CA LEU A 192 1.98 8.19 -10.54
C LEU A 192 1.85 9.66 -10.16
N ASP A 193 1.33 10.46 -11.09
CA ASP A 193 0.91 11.83 -10.80
C ASP A 193 -0.59 11.82 -10.52
N TRP A 194 -0.96 12.14 -9.29
CA TRP A 194 -2.37 12.19 -8.87
C TRP A 194 -3.18 13.25 -9.61
N SER A 195 -2.52 14.28 -10.12
CA SER A 195 -3.16 15.35 -10.91
C SER A 195 -3.33 14.97 -12.39
N ALA A 196 -2.63 13.94 -12.86
CA ALA A 196 -2.70 13.49 -14.24
C ALA A 196 -3.80 12.43 -14.40
N ARG A 197 -4.96 12.84 -14.94
CA ARG A 197 -5.97 11.96 -15.51
C ARG A 197 -6.49 12.53 -16.82
#